data_AF-A0A0M2NH56-F1
#
_entry.id   AF-A0A0M2NH56-F1
#
_cell.length_a   1.000
_cell.length_b   1.000
_cell.length_c   1.000
_cell.angle_alpha   90.00
_cell.angle_beta   90.00
_cell.angle_gamma   90.00
#
_symmetry.space_group_name_H-M   'P 1'
#
loop_
_entity.id
_entity.type
_entity.pdbx_description
1 polymer ?
#
loop_
_entity_poly.entity_id
_entity_poly.type
_entity_poly.pdbx_seq_one_letter_code
_entity_poly.pdbx_strand_id
1 'polypeptide(L)'
;MDEKILDYMTKTEYASEHAGVVKNAEHADSATGSQFAENAVKLGGNESTYYASAASVTTLGATVNGVLGTANNAQATASEAKTDAATADAKAVAAQAAAAAAKDIAEAAQEPAGCMKFFAGGILPAGYLWCDGTSYPANGNYAKLYETIGTKYNETNDEAGTFRVPDMRGRVGIGKDAGTFDTLGKTGGEEKHTLTIAEIPSHSHTFLTNYIGAAATVFPYQTGKTSGPQSTSYTGGGQTHNNLQPYLVCNYIIKY
;
A
#
# COMPACT_ATOMS: atom_id res chain seq x y z
N MET A 1 35.55 -52.85 35.98
CA MET A 1 35.04 -53.52 37.19
C MET A 1 33.54 -53.50 37.06
N ASP A 2 33.01 -54.67 36.78
CA ASP A 2 31.73 -54.90 36.12
C ASP A 2 30.54 -54.35 36.89
N GLU A 3 29.64 -53.72 36.13
CA GLU A 3 28.24 -53.55 36.48
C GLU A 3 27.69 -54.93 36.87
N LYS A 4 27.26 -55.08 38.13
CA LYS A 4 26.47 -56.23 38.55
C LYS A 4 25.13 -56.19 37.83
N ILE A 5 25.09 -56.81 36.65
CA ILE A 5 23.88 -57.23 35.95
C ILE A 5 23.03 -58.01 36.95
N LEU A 6 21.73 -57.69 37.03
CA LEU A 6 20.74 -58.40 37.83
C LEU A 6 20.97 -59.92 37.70
N ASP A 7 21.30 -60.55 38.82
CA ASP A 7 21.53 -61.99 38.87
C ASP A 7 20.17 -62.69 38.73
N TYR A 8 19.91 -63.24 37.55
CA TYR A 8 18.71 -64.00 37.24
C TYR A 8 18.91 -65.44 37.71
N MET A 9 18.47 -65.76 38.93
CA MET A 9 18.53 -67.13 39.44
C MET A 9 17.43 -68.01 38.85
N THR A 10 17.78 -69.23 38.47
CA THR A 10 16.82 -70.25 38.05
C THR A 10 16.08 -70.84 39.26
N LYS A 11 14.88 -71.40 39.07
CA LYS A 11 14.06 -72.02 40.14
C LYS A 11 14.84 -73.08 40.95
N THR A 12 15.82 -73.73 40.31
CA THR A 12 16.67 -74.75 40.91
C THR A 12 17.71 -74.18 41.88
N GLU A 13 18.22 -72.96 41.62
CA GLU A 13 19.21 -72.30 42.47
C GLU A 13 18.58 -71.64 43.71
N TYR A 14 17.33 -71.19 43.63
CA TYR A 14 16.60 -70.70 44.82
C TYR A 14 16.24 -71.83 45.79
N ALA A 15 15.91 -73.02 45.26
CA ALA A 15 15.54 -74.17 46.07
C ALA A 15 16.72 -74.80 46.85
N SER A 16 17.96 -74.63 46.36
CA SER A 16 19.16 -75.18 47.01
C SER A 16 19.65 -74.33 48.19
N GLU A 17 19.39 -73.03 48.18
CA GLU A 17 19.78 -72.14 49.28
C GLU A 17 18.73 -72.07 50.41
N HIS A 18 17.49 -72.51 50.18
CA HIS A 18 16.37 -72.42 51.14
C HIS A 18 15.71 -73.78 51.39
N ALA A 19 16.52 -74.78 51.73
CA ALA A 19 16.08 -76.13 52.08
C ALA A 19 15.28 -76.14 53.41
N GLY A 20 13.96 -75.97 53.32
CA GLY A 20 13.06 -76.08 54.47
C GLY A 20 11.61 -75.65 54.26
N VAL A 21 11.29 -74.93 53.18
CA VAL A 21 9.94 -74.36 52.97
C VAL A 21 9.41 -74.67 51.58
N VAL A 22 9.09 -75.94 51.31
CA VAL A 22 8.16 -76.28 50.21
C VAL A 22 7.33 -77.49 50.62
N LYS A 23 6.13 -77.27 51.15
CA LYS A 23 5.06 -78.28 51.14
C LYS A 23 4.10 -77.91 50.02
N ASN A 24 3.79 -78.91 49.20
CA ASN A 24 2.80 -78.83 48.14
C ASN A 24 1.39 -78.57 48.72
N ALA A 25 0.57 -77.93 47.88
CA ALA A 25 -0.89 -77.81 47.90
C ALA A 25 -1.51 -76.69 48.76
N GLU A 26 -2.22 -75.80 48.05
CA GLU A 26 -3.56 -75.29 48.35
C GLU A 26 -4.01 -75.33 49.83
N HIS A 27 -3.66 -74.31 50.62
CA HIS A 27 -4.50 -73.62 51.60
C HIS A 27 -3.62 -72.72 52.48
N ALA A 28 -4.03 -71.47 52.67
CA ALA A 28 -3.38 -70.50 53.55
C ALA A 28 -3.39 -70.94 55.02
N ASP A 29 -2.31 -70.71 55.78
CA ASP A 29 -2.40 -70.12 57.13
C ASP A 29 -1.06 -69.52 57.63
N SER A 30 -1.25 -68.46 58.39
CA SER A 30 -0.41 -67.57 59.18
C SER A 30 0.75 -68.17 59.98
N ALA A 31 1.87 -67.41 60.08
CA ALA A 31 2.58 -67.10 61.34
C ALA A 31 3.97 -66.44 61.16
N THR A 32 4.56 -66.37 59.96
CA THR A 32 5.85 -65.66 59.78
C THR A 32 5.94 -64.94 58.42
N GLY A 33 5.33 -63.75 58.37
CA GLY A 33 5.81 -62.52 57.74
C GLY A 33 6.80 -62.52 56.57
N SER A 34 6.62 -63.31 55.50
CA SER A 34 7.17 -62.95 54.19
C SER A 34 6.05 -62.93 53.15
N GLN A 35 5.56 -61.73 52.88
CA GLN A 35 4.69 -61.44 51.75
C GLN A 35 5.52 -61.50 50.47
N PHE A 36 5.82 -62.69 49.97
CA PHE A 36 6.20 -62.82 48.57
C PHE A 36 4.93 -62.71 47.75
N ALA A 37 4.55 -61.47 47.44
CA ALA A 37 3.45 -61.20 46.51
C ALA A 37 3.72 -61.95 45.20
N GLU A 38 2.81 -62.85 44.83
CA GLU A 38 2.74 -63.46 43.51
C GLU A 38 2.46 -62.39 42.45
N ASN A 39 3.44 -61.56 42.12
CA ASN A 39 3.36 -60.65 40.97
C ASN A 39 4.29 -61.17 39.88
N ALA A 40 3.90 -62.30 39.28
CA ALA A 40 4.54 -62.81 38.08
C ALA A 40 4.22 -61.88 36.89
N VAL A 41 5.18 -61.09 36.42
CA VAL A 41 5.05 -60.28 35.20
C VAL A 41 5.43 -61.14 34.00
N LYS A 42 4.46 -61.50 33.15
CA LYS A 42 4.72 -62.20 31.88
C LYS A 42 5.29 -61.22 30.85
N LEU A 43 6.53 -61.46 30.40
CA LEU A 43 7.16 -60.70 29.32
C LEU A 43 7.43 -61.63 28.13
N GLY A 44 6.69 -61.45 27.04
CA GLY A 44 7.00 -62.02 25.72
C GLY A 44 6.71 -63.51 25.54
N GLY A 45 6.24 -63.88 24.35
CA GLY A 45 5.73 -65.22 23.99
C GLY A 45 6.77 -66.34 23.80
N ASN A 46 7.80 -66.41 24.65
CA ASN A 46 8.65 -67.59 24.75
C ASN A 46 8.89 -67.90 26.24
N GLU A 47 8.51 -69.10 26.66
CA GLU A 47 8.23 -69.47 28.05
C GLU A 47 9.48 -69.58 28.93
N SER A 48 10.13 -68.46 29.25
CA SER A 48 11.10 -68.38 30.33
C SER A 48 10.51 -67.59 31.49
N THR A 49 10.16 -68.30 32.56
CA THR A 49 9.71 -67.72 33.83
C THR A 49 10.92 -67.22 34.60
N TYR A 50 11.13 -65.90 34.59
CA TYR A 50 12.17 -65.24 35.39
C TYR A 50 11.59 -64.84 36.75
N TYR A 51 12.27 -65.23 37.83
CA TYR A 51 11.91 -64.86 39.19
C TYR A 51 12.76 -63.66 39.62
N ALA A 52 12.10 -62.54 39.99
CA ALA A 52 12.75 -61.37 40.54
C ALA A 52 12.38 -61.25 42.02
N SER A 53 13.31 -60.77 42.86
CA SER A 53 13.00 -60.49 44.26
C SER A 53 11.93 -59.40 44.38
N ALA A 54 11.08 -59.47 45.40
CA ALA A 54 10.08 -58.42 45.67
C ALA A 54 10.73 -57.03 45.80
N ALA A 55 11.96 -56.96 46.32
CA ALA A 55 12.74 -55.73 46.43
C ALA A 55 13.14 -55.17 45.05
N SER A 56 13.57 -56.04 44.11
CA SER A 56 13.93 -55.66 42.74
C SER A 56 12.73 -55.14 41.96
N VAL A 57 11.56 -55.80 42.08
CA VAL A 57 10.31 -55.38 41.43
C VAL A 57 9.84 -54.03 41.97
N THR A 58 9.94 -53.82 43.30
CA THR A 58 9.59 -52.54 43.93
C THR A 58 10.51 -51.40 43.47
N THR A 59 11.82 -51.67 43.39
CA THR A 59 12.83 -50.69 42.95
C THR A 59 12.64 -50.32 41.48
N LEU A 60 12.38 -51.31 40.62
CA LEU A 60 12.07 -51.08 39.22
C LEU A 60 10.75 -50.31 39.04
N GLY A 61 9.70 -50.65 39.79
CA GLY A 61 8.43 -49.92 39.79
C GLY A 61 8.57 -48.45 40.23
N ALA A 62 9.37 -48.18 41.27
CA ALA A 62 9.69 -46.82 41.71
C ALA A 62 10.47 -46.03 40.63
N THR A 63 11.43 -46.69 39.98
CA THR A 63 12.23 -46.09 38.90
C THR A 63 11.36 -45.76 37.68
N VAL A 64 10.53 -46.71 37.24
CA VAL A 64 9.59 -46.52 36.13
C VAL A 64 8.59 -45.40 36.44
N ASN A 65 8.02 -45.36 37.65
CA ASN A 65 7.11 -44.27 38.05
C ASN A 65 7.82 -42.91 38.07
N GLY A 66 9.08 -42.84 38.51
CA GLY A 66 9.88 -41.62 38.46
C GLY A 66 10.13 -41.16 37.02
N VAL A 67 10.54 -42.07 36.13
CA VAL A 67 10.76 -41.78 34.70
C VAL A 67 9.48 -41.32 34.02
N LEU A 68 8.35 -42.01 34.26
CA LEU A 68 7.04 -41.63 33.71
C LEU A 68 6.59 -40.25 34.21
N GLY A 69 6.77 -39.95 35.49
CA GLY A 69 6.47 -38.63 36.04
C GLY A 69 7.30 -37.52 35.39
N THR A 70 8.59 -37.78 35.17
CA THR A 70 9.49 -36.84 34.50
C THR A 70 9.09 -36.61 33.03
N ALA A 71 8.75 -37.68 32.31
CA ALA A 71 8.29 -37.61 30.92
C ALA A 71 6.96 -36.85 30.77
N ASN A 72 6.00 -37.08 31.68
CA ASN A 72 4.72 -36.36 31.70
C ASN A 72 4.91 -34.86 31.93
N ASN A 73 5.78 -34.49 32.87
CA ASN A 73 6.09 -33.08 33.15
C ASN A 73 6.77 -32.40 31.94
N ALA A 74 7.71 -33.10 31.27
CA ALA A 74 8.35 -32.59 30.06
C ALA A 74 7.35 -32.42 28.91
N GLN A 75 6.41 -33.36 28.73
CA GLN A 75 5.36 -33.26 27.73
C GLN A 75 4.39 -32.09 28.01
N ALA A 76 4.01 -31.88 29.27
CA ALA A 76 3.19 -30.73 29.67
C ALA A 76 3.90 -29.40 29.35
N THR A 77 5.18 -29.29 29.73
CA THR A 77 6.01 -28.11 29.44
C THR A 77 6.12 -27.84 27.94
N ALA A 78 6.32 -28.88 27.12
CA ALA A 78 6.39 -28.74 25.67
C ALA A 78 5.04 -28.32 25.04
N SER A 79 3.92 -28.79 25.60
CA SER A 79 2.57 -28.39 25.16
C SER A 79 2.26 -26.94 25.50
N GLU A 80 2.67 -26.47 26.68
CA GLU A 80 2.57 -25.07 27.10
C GLU A 80 3.40 -24.18 26.17
N ALA A 81 4.67 -24.52 25.95
CA ALA A 81 5.56 -23.79 25.04
C ALA A 81 5.01 -23.70 23.60
N LYS A 82 4.37 -24.77 23.10
CA LYS A 82 3.71 -24.75 21.78
C LYS A 82 2.52 -23.79 21.74
N THR A 83 1.75 -23.72 22.82
CA THR A 83 0.61 -22.81 22.95
C THR A 83 1.07 -21.36 23.04
N ASP A 84 2.13 -21.10 23.81
CA ASP A 84 2.74 -19.77 23.94
C ASP A 84 3.30 -19.27 22.61
N ALA A 85 3.99 -20.15 21.87
CA ALA A 85 4.50 -19.83 20.53
C ALA A 85 3.37 -19.48 19.54
N ALA A 86 2.28 -20.26 19.53
CA ALA A 86 1.12 -19.97 18.69
C ALA A 86 0.44 -18.63 19.07
N THR A 87 0.38 -18.33 20.37
CA THR A 87 -0.18 -17.07 20.86
C THR A 87 0.71 -15.88 20.50
N ALA A 88 2.03 -16.04 20.58
CA ALA A 88 3.00 -15.03 20.17
C ALA A 88 2.93 -14.74 18.67
N ASP A 89 2.82 -15.78 17.84
CA ASP A 89 2.64 -15.65 16.39
C ASP A 89 1.33 -14.91 16.05
N ALA A 90 0.21 -15.30 16.65
CA ALA A 90 -1.08 -14.62 16.47
C ALA A 90 -1.01 -13.14 16.88
N LYS A 91 -0.32 -12.83 17.99
CA LYS A 91 -0.11 -11.45 18.44
C LYS A 91 0.79 -10.65 17.47
N ALA A 92 1.82 -11.28 16.90
CA ALA A 92 2.69 -10.66 15.92
C ALA A 92 1.93 -10.33 14.62
N VAL A 93 1.12 -11.27 14.12
CA VAL A 93 0.26 -11.06 12.95
C VAL A 93 -0.75 -9.94 13.21
N ALA A 94 -1.39 -9.93 14.38
CA ALA A 94 -2.31 -8.85 14.76
C ALA A 94 -1.61 -7.48 14.86
N ALA A 95 -0.39 -7.43 15.38
CA ALA A 95 0.40 -6.21 15.45
C ALA A 95 0.81 -5.69 14.06
N GLN A 96 1.18 -6.58 13.14
CA GLN A 96 1.49 -6.23 11.75
C GLN A 96 0.24 -5.68 11.03
N ALA A 97 -0.92 -6.31 11.21
CA ALA A 97 -2.18 -5.84 10.65
C ALA A 97 -2.58 -4.45 11.21
N ALA A 98 -2.41 -4.24 12.52
CA ALA A 98 -2.66 -2.94 13.15
C ALA A 98 -1.71 -1.85 12.63
N ALA A 99 -0.43 -2.18 12.43
CA ALA A 99 0.55 -1.25 11.87
C ALA A 99 0.25 -0.89 10.41
N ALA A 100 -0.18 -1.86 9.59
CA ALA A 100 -0.63 -1.62 8.22
C ALA A 100 -1.86 -0.70 8.18
N ALA A 101 -2.88 -0.97 9.00
CA ALA A 101 -4.07 -0.13 9.10
C ALA A 101 -3.75 1.30 9.58
N ALA A 102 -2.83 1.45 10.54
CA ALA A 102 -2.38 2.77 11.00
C ALA A 102 -1.67 3.55 9.89
N LYS A 103 -0.86 2.87 9.06
CA LYS A 103 -0.23 3.47 7.88
C LYS A 103 -1.27 3.92 6.86
N ASP A 104 -2.27 3.10 6.56
CA ASP A 104 -3.31 3.44 5.59
C ASP A 104 -4.13 4.65 6.03
N ILE A 105 -4.49 4.73 7.32
CA ILE A 105 -5.17 5.89 7.91
C ILE A 105 -4.29 7.15 7.83
N ALA A 106 -2.98 7.03 8.11
CA ALA A 106 -2.05 8.15 8.04
C ALA A 106 -1.83 8.64 6.60
N GLU A 107 -1.78 7.75 5.61
CA GLU A 107 -1.69 8.11 4.20
C GLU A 107 -2.99 8.72 3.67
N ALA A 108 -4.15 8.21 4.09
CA ALA A 108 -5.45 8.78 3.73
C ALA A 108 -5.71 10.17 4.34
N ALA A 109 -5.06 10.50 5.47
CA ALA A 109 -5.12 11.83 6.08
C ALA A 109 -4.25 12.86 5.35
N GLN A 110 -3.29 12.44 4.52
CA GLN A 110 -2.48 13.35 3.71
C GLN A 110 -3.20 13.71 2.42
N GLU A 111 -2.89 14.91 1.91
CA GLU A 111 -3.34 15.27 0.57
C GLU A 111 -2.77 14.29 -0.47
N PRO A 112 -3.60 13.76 -1.39
CA PRO A 112 -3.14 12.86 -2.44
C PRO A 112 -2.02 13.46 -3.30
N ALA A 113 -1.08 12.63 -3.74
CA ALA A 113 -0.12 13.03 -4.77
C ALA A 113 -0.85 13.48 -6.04
N GLY A 114 -0.31 14.46 -6.75
CA GLY A 114 -0.92 15.06 -7.93
C GLY A 114 -1.91 16.19 -7.64
N CYS A 115 -2.32 16.40 -6.37
CA CYS A 115 -3.08 17.58 -6.00
C CYS A 115 -2.24 18.84 -6.20
N MET A 116 -2.82 19.82 -6.91
CA MET A 116 -2.18 21.07 -7.26
C MET A 116 -2.84 22.24 -6.53
N LYS A 117 -2.02 23.19 -6.06
CA LYS A 117 -2.46 24.33 -5.25
C LYS A 117 -1.87 25.63 -5.76
N PHE A 118 -2.64 26.70 -5.60
CA PHE A 118 -2.09 28.05 -5.57
C PHE A 118 -1.26 28.23 -4.30
N PHE A 119 -0.10 28.86 -4.45
CA PHE A 119 0.84 29.08 -3.38
C PHE A 119 1.43 30.48 -3.46
N ALA A 120 1.22 31.27 -2.41
CA ALA A 120 1.68 32.66 -2.35
C ALA A 120 3.14 32.79 -1.85
N GLY A 121 3.77 31.69 -1.43
CA GLY A 121 5.14 31.70 -0.91
C GLY A 121 6.20 31.56 -2.01
N GLY A 122 7.41 32.05 -1.75
CA GLY A 122 8.58 31.92 -2.63
C GLY A 122 9.47 30.70 -2.35
N ILE A 123 9.21 29.96 -1.26
CA ILE A 123 9.99 28.78 -0.85
C ILE A 123 9.11 27.56 -0.93
N LEU A 124 9.58 26.53 -1.65
CA LEU A 124 8.85 25.29 -1.87
C LEU A 124 8.69 24.51 -0.54
N PRO A 125 7.45 24.20 -0.10
CA PRO A 125 7.23 23.37 1.07
C PRO A 125 7.71 21.92 0.85
N ALA A 126 8.10 21.25 1.93
CA ALA A 126 8.50 19.84 1.87
C ALA A 126 7.36 18.96 1.35
N GLY A 127 7.68 18.02 0.46
CA GLY A 127 6.69 17.11 -0.15
C GLY A 127 5.92 17.71 -1.33
N TYR A 128 6.33 18.87 -1.84
CA TYR A 128 5.79 19.50 -3.05
C TYR A 128 6.87 19.76 -4.09
N LEU A 129 6.47 19.89 -5.35
CA LEU A 129 7.27 20.34 -6.49
C LEU A 129 6.65 21.61 -7.09
N TRP A 130 7.44 22.44 -7.77
CA TRP A 130 6.92 23.54 -8.58
C TRP A 130 6.18 22.99 -9.80
N CYS A 131 5.10 23.65 -10.21
CA CYS A 131 4.45 23.36 -11.50
C CYS A 131 5.09 24.20 -12.62
N ASP A 132 6.33 23.88 -12.98
CA ASP A 132 7.18 24.63 -13.93
C ASP A 132 7.60 23.81 -15.17
N GLY A 133 7.02 22.63 -15.36
CA GLY A 133 7.37 21.74 -16.47
C GLY A 133 8.64 20.92 -16.27
N THR A 134 9.28 20.97 -15.10
CA THR A 134 10.50 20.19 -14.81
C THR A 134 10.26 18.69 -14.92
N SER A 135 11.25 17.96 -15.45
CA SER A 135 11.22 16.49 -15.52
C SER A 135 11.83 15.86 -14.26
N TYR A 136 11.20 14.80 -13.77
CA TYR A 136 11.59 14.04 -12.59
C TYR A 136 11.63 12.54 -12.90
N PRO A 137 12.44 11.75 -12.18
CA PRO A 137 12.47 10.30 -12.37
C PRO A 137 11.14 9.67 -11.93
N ALA A 138 10.63 8.71 -12.71
CA ALA A 138 9.36 8.02 -12.47
C ALA A 138 9.39 7.03 -11.29
N ASN A 139 10.47 7.00 -10.52
CA ASN A 139 10.72 6.05 -9.44
C ASN A 139 11.15 6.77 -8.15
N GLY A 140 11.43 5.98 -7.10
CA GLY A 140 11.89 6.50 -5.82
C GLY A 140 10.85 7.43 -5.18
N ASN A 141 11.30 8.62 -4.78
CA ASN A 141 10.48 9.58 -4.03
C ASN A 141 9.28 10.12 -4.82
N TYR A 142 9.30 10.06 -6.16
CA TYR A 142 8.24 10.63 -7.01
C TYR A 142 7.31 9.57 -7.61
N ALA A 143 7.44 8.30 -7.18
CA ALA A 143 6.66 7.19 -7.73
C ALA A 143 5.14 7.42 -7.62
N LYS A 144 4.64 7.88 -6.46
CA LYS A 144 3.21 8.16 -6.24
C LYS A 144 2.68 9.26 -7.17
N LEU A 145 3.48 10.30 -7.40
CA LEU A 145 3.13 11.35 -8.36
C LEU A 145 3.09 10.82 -9.79
N TYR A 146 4.10 10.03 -10.18
CA TYR A 146 4.14 9.40 -11.50
C TYR A 146 2.94 8.47 -11.73
N GLU A 147 2.56 7.65 -10.75
CA GLU A 147 1.37 6.81 -10.82
C GLU A 147 0.10 7.64 -11.07
N THR A 148 0.05 8.86 -10.52
CA THR A 148 -1.11 9.76 -10.63
C THR A 148 -1.15 10.47 -11.98
N ILE A 149 -0.08 11.18 -12.37
CA ILE A 149 -0.10 12.04 -13.55
C ILE A 149 0.44 11.33 -14.80
N GLY A 150 1.29 10.32 -14.65
CA GLY A 150 1.96 9.62 -15.73
C GLY A 150 2.75 10.57 -16.64
N THR A 151 2.80 10.26 -17.93
CA THR A 151 3.52 11.04 -18.94
C THR A 151 2.67 12.10 -19.65
N LYS A 152 1.52 12.49 -19.08
CA LYS A 152 0.54 13.39 -19.73
C LYS A 152 1.12 14.77 -20.07
N TYR A 153 2.13 15.20 -19.35
CA TYR A 153 2.80 16.50 -19.51
C TYR A 153 4.16 16.38 -20.18
N ASN A 154 4.54 15.18 -20.64
CA ASN A 154 5.82 14.97 -21.30
C ASN A 154 5.80 15.59 -22.70
N GLU A 155 6.96 16.02 -23.15
CA GLU A 155 7.23 16.45 -24.51
C GLU A 155 7.82 15.29 -25.34
N THR A 156 7.87 15.45 -26.67
CA THR A 156 8.27 14.39 -27.62
C THR A 156 9.68 13.82 -27.36
N ASN A 157 10.56 14.56 -26.68
CA ASN A 157 11.97 14.20 -26.48
C ASN A 157 12.34 13.96 -25.01
N ASP A 158 11.37 13.67 -24.15
CA ASP A 158 11.66 13.38 -22.75
C ASP A 158 12.35 12.02 -22.57
N GLU A 159 13.25 11.96 -21.59
CA GLU A 159 14.03 10.76 -21.28
C GLU A 159 13.13 9.62 -20.78
N ALA A 160 13.40 8.41 -21.27
CA ALA A 160 12.68 7.21 -20.83
C ALA A 160 12.85 7.01 -19.32
N GLY A 161 11.75 6.69 -18.63
CA GLY A 161 11.75 6.56 -17.16
C GLY A 161 11.67 7.88 -16.41
N THR A 162 11.38 8.99 -17.11
CA THR A 162 11.09 10.29 -16.51
C THR A 162 9.68 10.78 -16.86
N PHE A 163 9.19 11.74 -16.06
CA PHE A 163 7.92 12.40 -16.30
C PHE A 163 7.98 13.88 -15.92
N ARG A 164 7.19 14.71 -16.60
CA ARG A 164 7.09 16.13 -16.28
C ARG A 164 5.93 16.43 -15.34
N VAL A 165 6.17 17.39 -14.45
CA VAL A 165 5.09 18.11 -13.77
C VAL A 165 4.40 19.06 -14.75
N PRO A 166 3.15 19.51 -14.49
CA PRO A 166 2.51 20.54 -15.30
C PRO A 166 3.34 21.83 -15.33
N ASP A 167 3.37 22.55 -16.45
CA ASP A 167 3.90 23.92 -16.51
C ASP A 167 2.77 24.94 -16.43
N MET A 168 2.58 25.54 -15.26
CA MET A 168 1.52 26.51 -14.98
C MET A 168 1.99 27.97 -15.08
N ARG A 169 3.24 28.22 -15.47
CA ARG A 169 3.77 29.59 -15.56
C ARG A 169 3.03 30.33 -16.68
N GLY A 170 2.42 31.48 -16.34
CA GLY A 170 1.62 32.27 -17.28
C GLY A 170 0.29 31.62 -17.69
N ARG A 171 -0.18 30.59 -16.97
CA ARG A 171 -1.41 29.86 -17.32
C ARG A 171 -2.47 29.97 -16.24
N VAL A 172 -3.73 29.85 -16.69
CA VAL A 172 -4.90 29.72 -15.82
C VAL A 172 -5.45 28.31 -15.97
N GLY A 173 -5.71 27.64 -14.85
CA GLY A 173 -6.29 26.30 -14.85
C GLY A 173 -7.74 26.32 -15.31
N ILE A 174 -8.11 25.34 -16.14
CA ILE A 174 -9.49 25.11 -16.56
C ILE A 174 -9.91 23.68 -16.22
N GLY A 175 -11.17 23.51 -15.81
CA GLY A 175 -11.73 22.20 -15.51
C GLY A 175 -11.83 21.35 -16.77
N LYS A 176 -11.38 20.10 -16.68
CA LYS A 176 -11.56 19.13 -17.76
C LYS A 176 -13.05 18.91 -18.01
N ASP A 177 -13.47 18.94 -19.27
CA ASP A 177 -14.83 18.61 -19.69
C ASP A 177 -14.82 17.48 -20.75
N ALA A 178 -15.96 17.24 -21.40
CA ALA A 178 -16.04 16.32 -22.54
C ALA A 178 -16.01 17.04 -23.90
N GLY A 179 -15.83 18.37 -23.89
CA GLY A 179 -15.90 19.24 -25.05
C GLY A 179 -14.52 19.78 -25.42
N THR A 180 -14.30 21.08 -25.21
CA THR A 180 -13.07 21.74 -25.66
C THR A 180 -11.86 21.35 -24.79
N PHE A 181 -12.08 21.06 -23.52
CA PHE A 181 -11.09 20.77 -22.49
C PHE A 181 -11.08 19.28 -22.14
N ASP A 182 -11.15 18.43 -23.16
CA ASP A 182 -11.28 16.97 -23.09
C ASP A 182 -10.04 16.23 -22.58
N THR A 183 -8.88 16.87 -22.61
CA THR A 183 -7.58 16.25 -22.38
C THR A 183 -6.78 17.07 -21.36
N LEU A 184 -6.32 16.41 -20.30
CA LEU A 184 -5.41 17.03 -19.32
C LEU A 184 -4.07 17.37 -19.99
N GLY A 185 -3.48 18.52 -19.66
CA GLY A 185 -2.23 19.00 -20.26
C GLY A 185 -2.40 19.71 -21.60
N LYS A 186 -3.60 19.71 -22.20
CA LYS A 186 -3.89 20.55 -23.37
C LYS A 186 -3.76 22.02 -23.01
N THR A 187 -3.05 22.79 -23.84
CA THR A 187 -2.84 24.22 -23.65
C THR A 187 -3.46 25.02 -24.80
N GLY A 188 -3.73 26.30 -24.55
CA GLY A 188 -4.30 27.22 -25.52
C GLY A 188 -4.53 28.62 -24.91
N GLY A 189 -5.20 29.49 -25.66
CA GLY A 189 -5.45 30.88 -25.26
C GLY A 189 -4.33 31.84 -25.66
N GLU A 190 -4.61 33.13 -25.51
CA GLU A 190 -3.72 34.23 -25.91
C GLU A 190 -3.76 35.34 -24.85
N GLU A 191 -2.59 35.83 -24.41
CA GLU A 191 -2.50 36.99 -23.50
C GLU A 191 -2.85 38.31 -24.21
N LYS A 192 -2.56 38.37 -25.51
CA LYS A 192 -2.85 39.50 -26.40
C LYS A 192 -3.50 39.00 -27.67
N HIS A 193 -4.58 39.65 -28.09
CA HIS A 193 -5.37 39.23 -29.23
C HIS A 193 -5.50 40.37 -30.25
N THR A 194 -5.33 40.07 -31.54
CA THR A 194 -5.62 40.99 -32.64
C THR A 194 -6.94 40.60 -33.27
N LEU A 195 -7.90 41.52 -33.28
CA LEU A 195 -9.18 41.31 -33.95
C LEU A 195 -9.01 41.05 -35.45
N THR A 196 -9.59 39.95 -35.90
CA THR A 196 -9.72 39.56 -37.29
C THR A 196 -11.01 40.13 -37.90
N ILE A 197 -11.12 40.14 -39.23
CA ILE A 197 -12.34 40.59 -39.93
C ILE A 197 -13.55 39.75 -39.51
N ALA A 198 -13.38 38.45 -39.23
CA ALA A 198 -14.46 37.57 -38.80
C ALA A 198 -14.99 37.90 -37.39
N GLU A 199 -14.20 38.56 -36.57
CA GLU A 199 -14.57 38.99 -35.21
C GLU A 199 -15.19 40.40 -35.18
N ILE A 200 -15.25 41.08 -36.33
CA ILE A 200 -15.90 42.38 -36.48
C ILE A 200 -17.27 42.19 -37.14
N PRO A 201 -18.39 42.60 -36.50
CA PRO A 201 -19.71 42.54 -37.12
C PRO A 201 -19.75 43.28 -38.46
N SER A 202 -20.43 42.68 -39.44
CA SER A 202 -20.67 43.32 -40.73
C SER A 202 -21.39 44.66 -40.50
N HIS A 203 -20.82 45.73 -41.04
CA HIS A 203 -21.36 47.06 -40.95
C HIS A 203 -21.20 47.76 -42.30
N SER A 204 -22.05 48.74 -42.56
CA SER A 204 -21.97 49.57 -43.76
C SER A 204 -22.20 51.02 -43.37
N HIS A 205 -21.66 51.92 -44.18
CA HIS A 205 -21.94 53.35 -44.06
C HIS A 205 -22.58 53.84 -45.34
N THR A 206 -23.68 54.58 -45.20
CA THR A 206 -24.34 55.28 -46.30
C THR A 206 -24.15 56.77 -46.08
N PHE A 207 -23.52 57.44 -47.04
CA PHE A 207 -23.39 58.90 -47.04
C PHE A 207 -24.24 59.49 -48.16
N LEU A 208 -25.04 60.51 -47.82
CA LEU A 208 -25.76 61.33 -48.78
C LEU A 208 -25.02 62.66 -48.91
N THR A 209 -24.32 62.87 -50.02
CA THR A 209 -23.68 64.16 -50.31
C THR A 209 -24.69 65.12 -50.93
N ASN A 210 -25.02 66.22 -50.26
CA ASN A 210 -25.69 67.35 -50.90
C ASN A 210 -24.62 68.25 -51.54
N TYR A 211 -24.34 68.06 -52.83
CA TYR A 211 -23.60 69.05 -53.61
C TYR A 211 -24.54 70.23 -53.89
N ILE A 212 -24.38 71.34 -53.17
CA ILE A 212 -24.84 72.63 -53.67
C ILE A 212 -23.76 73.09 -54.63
N GLY A 213 -23.93 72.79 -55.92
CA GLY A 213 -23.07 73.38 -56.94
C GLY A 213 -23.11 74.89 -56.77
N ALA A 214 -21.95 75.53 -56.65
CA ALA A 214 -21.82 76.98 -56.69
C ALA A 214 -22.18 77.47 -58.10
N ALA A 215 -23.48 77.50 -58.39
CA ALA A 215 -24.10 78.16 -59.52
C ALA A 215 -25.56 78.50 -59.16
N ALA A 216 -25.76 79.15 -58.01
CA ALA A 216 -26.97 79.89 -57.76
C ALA A 216 -26.90 81.27 -58.46
N THR A 217 -26.67 81.27 -59.77
CA THR A 217 -27.04 82.37 -60.66
C THR A 217 -27.40 81.81 -62.03
N VAL A 218 -28.71 81.72 -62.28
CA VAL A 218 -29.38 81.70 -63.60
C VAL A 218 -29.27 80.39 -64.42
N PHE A 219 -30.36 79.59 -64.42
CA PHE A 219 -31.11 79.04 -65.58
C PHE A 219 -32.00 77.84 -65.14
N PRO A 220 -33.24 77.69 -65.67
CA PRO A 220 -34.20 76.72 -65.18
C PRO A 220 -33.99 75.35 -65.83
N TYR A 221 -34.11 74.29 -65.03
CA TYR A 221 -34.14 72.88 -65.46
C TYR A 221 -32.79 72.22 -65.80
N GLN A 222 -32.07 71.81 -64.75
CA GLN A 222 -31.20 70.62 -64.83
C GLN A 222 -31.52 69.69 -63.66
N THR A 223 -32.41 68.74 -63.92
CA THR A 223 -32.55 67.53 -63.12
C THR A 223 -31.42 66.57 -63.52
N GLY A 224 -30.37 66.50 -62.70
CA GLY A 224 -29.25 65.60 -62.94
C GLY A 224 -28.26 65.58 -61.78
N LYS A 225 -28.69 65.03 -60.64
CA LYS A 225 -27.79 64.78 -59.49
C LYS A 225 -26.84 63.63 -59.84
N THR A 226 -25.55 63.89 -60.05
CA THR A 226 -24.53 62.82 -60.16
C THR A 226 -23.92 62.55 -58.80
N SER A 227 -24.54 61.64 -58.04
CA SER A 227 -23.93 61.07 -56.84
C SER A 227 -22.95 59.97 -57.24
N GLY A 228 -21.66 60.13 -56.97
CA GLY A 228 -20.66 59.06 -57.10
C GLY A 228 -20.46 58.33 -55.76
N PRO A 229 -20.18 57.01 -55.74
CA PRO A 229 -19.89 56.31 -54.49
C PRO A 229 -18.62 56.88 -53.83
N GLN A 230 -18.74 57.33 -52.58
CA GLN A 230 -17.59 57.62 -51.73
C GLN A 230 -17.52 56.58 -50.60
N SER A 231 -16.36 55.97 -50.45
CA SER A 231 -16.08 55.06 -49.33
C SER A 231 -15.47 55.86 -48.18
N THR A 232 -15.78 55.47 -46.95
CA THR A 232 -14.97 55.89 -45.80
C THR A 232 -13.57 55.32 -45.92
N SER A 233 -12.59 56.06 -45.42
CA SER A 233 -11.25 55.53 -45.19
C SER A 233 -11.28 54.49 -44.06
N TYR A 234 -10.35 53.53 -44.11
CA TYR A 234 -10.12 52.62 -42.99
C TYR A 234 -9.63 53.40 -41.76
N THR A 235 -10.17 53.07 -40.58
CA THR A 235 -9.67 53.57 -39.29
C THR A 235 -9.32 52.38 -38.40
N GLY A 236 -8.22 52.49 -37.65
CA GLY A 236 -7.62 51.38 -36.92
C GLY A 236 -6.50 50.68 -37.72
N GLY A 237 -5.80 49.75 -37.10
CA GLY A 237 -4.61 49.11 -37.69
C GLY A 237 -4.28 47.72 -37.17
N GLY A 238 -5.30 46.96 -36.73
CA GLY A 238 -5.14 45.58 -36.26
C GLY A 238 -4.17 45.41 -35.08
N GLN A 239 -4.04 46.44 -34.23
CA GLN A 239 -3.16 46.34 -33.06
C GLN A 239 -3.73 45.35 -32.06
N THR A 240 -2.86 44.54 -31.46
CA THR A 240 -3.28 43.63 -30.39
C THR A 240 -3.78 44.43 -29.20
N HIS A 241 -4.81 43.91 -28.53
CA HIS A 241 -5.24 44.40 -27.23
C HIS A 241 -4.96 43.37 -26.14
N ASN A 242 -4.86 43.84 -24.89
CA ASN A 242 -4.77 42.97 -23.74
C ASN A 242 -6.04 42.10 -23.66
N ASN A 243 -5.85 40.79 -23.50
CA ASN A 243 -6.93 39.83 -23.26
C ASN A 243 -6.88 39.25 -21.83
N LEU A 244 -5.93 39.70 -21.02
CA LEU A 244 -5.82 39.29 -19.61
C LEU A 244 -6.91 39.96 -18.77
N GLN A 245 -7.61 39.13 -18.00
CA GLN A 245 -8.45 39.58 -16.89
C GLN A 245 -7.56 40.19 -15.79
N PRO A 246 -8.11 41.01 -14.87
CA PRO A 246 -7.37 41.41 -13.67
C PRO A 246 -6.84 40.18 -12.92
N TYR A 247 -5.54 40.12 -12.63
CA TYR A 247 -4.89 38.95 -12.04
C TYR A 247 -3.94 39.31 -10.90
N LEU A 248 -3.70 38.32 -10.03
CA LEU A 248 -2.64 38.31 -9.03
C LEU A 248 -1.73 37.12 -9.30
N VAL A 249 -0.41 37.35 -9.34
CA VAL A 249 0.57 36.30 -9.63
C VAL A 249 0.85 35.52 -8.34
N CYS A 250 0.57 34.22 -8.38
CA CYS A 250 0.93 33.24 -7.35
C CYS A 250 1.66 32.08 -8.03
N ASN A 251 2.44 31.33 -7.24
CA ASN A 251 3.03 30.10 -7.71
C ASN A 251 1.99 28.97 -7.73
N TYR A 252 2.28 27.94 -8.51
CA TYR A 252 1.60 26.66 -8.43
C TYR A 252 2.57 25.59 -7.92
N ILE A 253 2.09 24.78 -6.98
CA ILE A 253 2.82 23.64 -6.43
C ILE A 253 1.98 22.38 -6.54
N ILE A 254 2.63 21.23 -6.68
CA ILE A 254 2.01 19.90 -6.79
C ILE A 254 2.57 18.96 -5.72
N LYS A 255 1.68 18.25 -5.03
CA LYS A 255 2.06 17.24 -4.03
C LYS A 255 2.68 16.02 -4.72
N TYR A 256 3.82 15.52 -4.25
CA TYR A 256 4.43 14.28 -4.76
C TYR A 256 4.43 13.11 -3.77
#